data_AF-A0A3N9VP02-F1
#
_entry.id   AF-A0A3N9VP02-F1
#
_cell.length_a   1.000
_cell.length_b   1.000
_cell.length_c   1.000
_cell.angle_alpha   90.00
_cell.angle_beta   90.00
_cell.angle_gamma   90.00
#
_symmetry.space_group_name_H-M   'P 1'
#
loop_
_entity.id
_entity.type
_entity.pdbx_description
1 polymer ?
#
loop_
_entity_poly.entity_id
_entity_poly.type
_entity_poly.pdbx_seq_one_letter_code
_entity_poly.pdbx_strand_id
1 'polypeptide(L)'
;MDILKIYQYAMQRELEGKRFFEQNAERLNHAAAIGAFKNLAAEEQKHIEFIQRQIDLLKKGAPADLSMAEEMQKEGFFSHRAVTESIDSTTLESMVPDLPVLRMAFLIERDFSEFYEKAAEKAEGDGKKALKMLADWEREHERLFKQYYDTAFEEYSRMPWGG
;
A
#
# COMPACT_ATOMS: atom_id res chain seq x y z
N MET A 1 -7.18 19.51 15.97
CA MET A 1 -7.51 18.51 14.94
C MET A 1 -8.15 17.30 15.63
N ASP A 2 -9.19 16.71 15.06
CA ASP A 2 -9.84 15.53 15.64
C ASP A 2 -9.20 14.25 15.06
N ILE A 3 -8.23 13.71 15.80
CA ILE A 3 -7.45 12.53 15.37
C ILE A 3 -8.33 11.28 15.22
N LEU A 4 -9.41 11.18 16.00
CA LEU A 4 -10.34 10.04 15.92
C LEU A 4 -11.05 10.02 14.56
N LYS A 5 -11.50 11.18 14.07
CA LYS A 5 -12.10 11.29 12.73
C LYS A 5 -11.12 10.94 11.61
N ILE A 6 -9.86 11.31 11.78
CA ILE A 6 -8.81 10.96 10.81
C ILE A 6 -8.62 9.45 10.75
N TYR A 7 -8.53 8.78 11.90
CA TYR A 7 -8.42 7.32 11.92
C TYR A 7 -9.67 6.61 11.41
N GLN A 8 -10.87 7.13 11.67
CA GLN A 8 -12.10 6.57 11.10
C GLN A 8 -12.13 6.68 9.58
N TYR A 9 -11.65 7.81 9.04
CA TYR A 9 -11.52 7.98 7.60
C TYR A 9 -10.45 7.04 7.03
N ALA A 10 -9.26 6.99 7.65
CA ALA A 10 -8.17 6.09 7.30
C ALA A 10 -8.62 4.63 7.24
N MET A 11 -9.34 4.17 8.28
CA MET A 11 -9.92 2.84 8.35
C MET A 11 -10.77 2.49 7.12
N GLN A 12 -11.61 3.43 6.69
CA GLN A 12 -12.44 3.22 5.51
C GLN A 12 -11.59 3.12 4.25
N ARG A 13 -10.53 3.92 4.14
CA ARG A 13 -9.61 3.90 3.00
C ARG A 13 -8.86 2.57 2.91
N GLU A 14 -8.31 2.05 4.01
CA GLU A 14 -7.63 0.74 3.99
C GLU A 14 -8.60 -0.40 3.68
N LEU A 15 -9.85 -0.34 4.16
CA LEU A 15 -10.87 -1.32 3.79
C LEU A 15 -11.19 -1.29 2.28
N GLU A 16 -11.21 -0.09 1.68
CA GLU A 16 -11.40 0.10 0.24
C GLU A 16 -10.17 -0.38 -0.55
N GLY A 17 -8.96 -0.05 -0.10
CA GLY A 17 -7.68 -0.49 -0.68
C GLY A 17 -7.54 -2.01 -0.65
N LYS A 18 -7.72 -2.63 0.52
CA LYS A 18 -7.75 -4.09 0.68
C LYS A 18 -8.71 -4.76 -0.29
N ARG A 19 -9.95 -4.27 -0.37
CA ARG A 19 -10.96 -4.82 -1.28
C ARG A 19 -10.54 -4.68 -2.74
N PHE A 20 -9.96 -3.53 -3.12
CA PHE A 20 -9.43 -3.32 -4.47
C PHE A 20 -8.37 -4.38 -4.80
N PHE A 21 -7.42 -4.62 -3.89
CA PHE A 21 -6.37 -5.61 -4.10
C PHE A 21 -6.92 -7.04 -4.19
N GLU A 22 -7.81 -7.45 -3.27
CA GLU A 22 -8.43 -8.77 -3.29
C GLU A 22 -9.20 -9.04 -4.60
N GLN A 23 -10.04 -8.08 -5.01
CA GLN A 23 -10.87 -8.25 -6.21
C GLN A 23 -10.06 -8.28 -7.50
N ASN A 24 -8.97 -7.52 -7.59
CA ASN A 24 -8.11 -7.55 -8.76
C ASN A 24 -7.24 -8.79 -8.78
N ALA A 25 -6.77 -9.28 -7.63
CA ALA A 25 -6.04 -10.55 -7.56
C ALA A 25 -6.83 -11.76 -8.13
N GLU A 26 -8.16 -11.71 -8.14
CA GLU A 26 -9.02 -12.73 -8.76
C GLU A 26 -9.14 -12.61 -10.28
N ARG A 27 -8.80 -11.45 -10.85
CA ARG A 27 -9.04 -11.08 -12.25
C ARG A 27 -7.77 -10.90 -13.08
N LEU A 28 -6.63 -10.71 -12.43
CA LEU A 28 -5.33 -10.59 -13.09
C LEU A 28 -4.96 -11.92 -13.75
N ASN A 29 -4.19 -11.83 -14.84
CA ASN A 29 -3.87 -13.00 -15.67
C ASN A 29 -2.56 -13.68 -15.27
N HIS A 30 -1.69 -12.96 -14.56
CA HIS A 30 -0.31 -13.39 -14.32
C HIS A 30 -0.03 -13.66 -12.85
N ALA A 31 0.58 -14.82 -12.56
CA ALA A 31 0.81 -15.31 -11.20
C ALA A 31 1.61 -14.34 -10.33
N ALA A 32 2.58 -13.63 -10.91
CA ALA A 32 3.36 -12.62 -10.19
C ALA A 32 2.52 -11.40 -9.79
N ALA A 33 1.66 -10.91 -10.69
CA ALA A 33 0.76 -9.80 -10.39
C ALA A 33 -0.30 -10.22 -9.35
N ILE A 34 -0.86 -11.42 -9.48
CA ILE A 34 -1.77 -12.01 -8.48
C ILE A 34 -1.08 -12.10 -7.11
N GLY A 35 0.16 -12.59 -7.07
CA GLY A 35 0.94 -12.72 -5.84
C GLY A 35 1.18 -11.37 -5.17
N ALA A 36 1.59 -10.36 -5.94
CA ALA A 36 1.76 -9.01 -5.45
C ALA A 36 0.46 -8.46 -4.84
N PHE A 37 -0.67 -8.53 -5.56
CA PHE A 37 -1.95 -8.02 -5.07
C PHE A 37 -2.44 -8.77 -3.81
N LYS A 38 -2.23 -10.09 -3.72
CA LYS A 38 -2.57 -10.86 -2.50
C LYS A 38 -1.72 -10.48 -1.30
N ASN A 39 -0.43 -10.28 -1.50
CA ASN A 39 0.47 -9.85 -0.43
C ASN A 39 0.05 -8.46 0.07
N LEU A 40 -0.25 -7.54 -0.84
CA LEU A 40 -0.70 -6.19 -0.48
C LEU A 40 -2.03 -6.20 0.26
N ALA A 41 -3.01 -6.99 -0.18
CA ALA A 41 -4.26 -7.15 0.56
C ALA A 41 -4.05 -7.65 2.01
N ALA A 42 -3.01 -8.46 2.24
CA ALA A 42 -2.64 -8.91 3.59
C ALA A 42 -1.92 -7.83 4.39
N GLU A 43 -1.10 -6.98 3.75
CA GLU A 43 -0.48 -5.82 4.39
C GLU A 43 -1.53 -4.76 4.78
N GLU A 44 -2.50 -4.48 3.89
CA GLU A 44 -3.65 -3.60 4.19
C GLU A 44 -4.47 -4.10 5.39
N GLN A 45 -4.61 -5.42 5.54
CA GLN A 45 -5.28 -6.00 6.70
C GLN A 45 -4.54 -5.67 8.01
N LYS A 46 -3.21 -5.65 7.99
CA LYS A 46 -2.41 -5.23 9.15
C LYS A 46 -2.57 -3.72 9.41
N HIS A 47 -2.68 -2.88 8.39
CA HIS A 47 -2.97 -1.45 8.53
C HIS A 47 -4.33 -1.22 9.21
N ILE A 48 -5.37 -1.93 8.76
CA ILE A 48 -6.71 -1.94 9.36
C ILE A 48 -6.63 -2.29 10.85
N GLU A 49 -5.93 -3.38 11.19
CA GLU A 49 -5.77 -3.80 12.60
C GLU A 49 -5.05 -2.74 13.44
N PHE A 50 -4.02 -2.09 12.86
CA PHE A 50 -3.27 -1.04 13.53
C PHE A 50 -4.15 0.16 13.85
N ILE A 51 -4.88 0.65 12.85
CA ILE A 51 -5.76 1.81 12.98
C ILE A 51 -6.89 1.49 13.97
N GLN A 52 -7.45 0.29 13.94
CA GLN A 52 -8.53 -0.12 14.84
C GLN A 52 -8.05 -0.08 16.29
N ARG A 53 -6.85 -0.58 16.55
CA ARG A 53 -6.22 -0.51 17.88
C ARG A 53 -6.04 0.93 18.34
N GLN A 54 -5.57 1.84 17.48
CA GLN A 54 -5.42 3.25 17.85
C GLN A 54 -6.77 3.92 18.16
N ILE A 55 -7.81 3.63 17.37
CA ILE A 55 -9.18 4.10 17.63
C ILE A 55 -9.67 3.64 19.00
N ASP A 56 -9.46 2.37 19.34
CA ASP A 56 -9.94 1.80 20.60
C ASP A 56 -9.19 2.36 21.81
N LEU A 57 -7.89 2.59 21.69
CA LEU A 57 -7.08 3.23 22.73
C LEU A 57 -7.51 4.68 22.96
N LEU A 58 -7.71 5.45 21.89
CA LEU A 58 -8.20 6.83 21.97
C LEU A 58 -9.57 6.92 22.65
N LYS A 59 -10.52 6.03 22.30
CA LYS A 59 -11.85 5.98 22.94
C LYS A 59 -11.78 5.66 24.44
N LYS A 60 -10.76 4.93 24.87
CA LYS A 60 -10.52 4.58 26.28
C LYS A 60 -9.68 5.63 27.03
N GLY A 61 -9.20 6.67 26.34
CA GLY A 61 -8.26 7.64 26.91
C GLY A 61 -6.89 7.02 27.25
N ALA A 62 -6.54 5.91 26.61
CA ALA A 62 -5.26 5.23 26.77
C ALA A 62 -4.21 5.79 25.80
N PRO A 63 -2.91 5.70 26.14
CA PRO A 63 -1.85 6.08 25.21
C PRO A 63 -1.88 5.21 23.95
N ALA A 64 -1.35 5.76 22.86
CA ALA A 64 -1.22 5.03 21.60
C ALA A 64 -0.24 3.85 21.75
N ASP A 65 -0.42 2.84 20.92
CA ASP A 65 0.45 1.67 20.90
C ASP A 65 1.10 1.53 19.54
N LEU A 66 2.41 1.83 19.49
CA LEU A 66 3.20 1.81 18.27
C LEU A 66 4.00 0.52 18.09
N SER A 67 3.94 -0.42 19.05
CA SER A 67 4.73 -1.65 19.01
C SER A 67 4.49 -2.47 17.74
N MET A 68 3.22 -2.64 17.38
CA MET A 68 2.81 -3.36 16.17
C MET A 68 3.35 -2.68 14.91
N ALA A 69 3.37 -1.35 14.90
CA ALA A 69 3.88 -0.60 13.76
C ALA A 69 5.41 -0.75 13.63
N GLU A 70 6.13 -0.74 14.75
CA GLU A 70 7.59 -0.95 14.76
C GLU A 70 7.97 -2.36 14.30
N GLU A 71 7.15 -3.37 14.61
CA GLU A 71 7.31 -4.74 14.11
C GLU A 71 7.06 -4.82 12.60
N MET A 72 5.96 -4.24 12.13
CA MET A 72 5.62 -4.22 10.70
C MET A 72 6.66 -3.50 9.85
N GLN A 73 7.21 -2.38 10.32
CA GLN A 73 8.26 -1.67 9.60
C GLN A 73 9.52 -2.53 9.38
N LYS A 74 9.84 -3.41 10.34
CA LYS A 74 10.94 -4.37 10.17
C LYS A 74 10.59 -5.43 9.14
N GLU A 75 9.38 -5.99 9.18
CA GLU A 75 8.92 -7.02 8.23
C GLU A 75 8.84 -6.50 6.78
N GLY A 76 8.23 -5.34 6.58
CA GLY A 76 7.98 -4.76 5.25
C GLY A 76 9.27 -4.46 4.47
N PHE A 77 10.33 -4.02 5.15
CA PHE A 77 11.64 -3.78 4.53
C PHE A 77 12.25 -5.05 3.90
N PHE A 78 12.02 -6.23 4.50
CA PHE A 78 12.51 -7.50 3.95
C PHE A 78 11.63 -8.02 2.81
N SER A 79 10.31 -7.86 2.91
CA SER A 79 9.35 -8.27 1.89
C SER A 79 9.59 -7.54 0.56
N HIS A 80 9.66 -6.20 0.61
CA HIS A 80 9.79 -5.37 -0.59
C HIS A 80 11.07 -5.67 -1.38
N ARG A 81 12.20 -5.82 -0.69
CA ARG A 81 13.50 -6.10 -1.30
C ARG A 81 13.54 -7.49 -1.94
N ALA A 82 13.01 -8.50 -1.26
CA ALA A 82 12.95 -9.85 -1.82
C ALA A 82 12.07 -9.92 -3.07
N VAL A 83 10.94 -9.20 -3.07
CA VAL A 83 10.03 -9.12 -4.22
C VAL A 83 10.68 -8.39 -5.39
N THR A 84 11.29 -7.22 -5.18
CA THR A 84 11.95 -6.48 -6.27
C THR A 84 13.18 -7.19 -6.83
N GLU A 85 13.98 -7.87 -6.00
CA GLU A 85 15.16 -8.62 -6.45
C GLU A 85 14.79 -9.94 -7.16
N SER A 86 13.57 -10.47 -6.98
CA SER A 86 13.14 -11.76 -7.54
C SER A 86 12.39 -11.65 -8.87
N ILE A 87 12.07 -10.45 -9.33
CA ILE A 87 11.29 -10.24 -10.54
C ILE A 87 12.22 -10.08 -11.75
N ASP A 88 12.20 -11.10 -12.61
CA ASP A 88 12.86 -11.12 -13.92
C ASP A 88 12.05 -10.36 -14.99
N SER A 89 12.72 -9.87 -16.05
CA SER A 89 12.11 -9.14 -17.17
C SER A 89 10.97 -9.92 -17.83
N THR A 90 11.10 -11.24 -17.97
CA THR A 90 10.05 -12.12 -18.52
C THR A 90 8.76 -12.07 -17.70
N THR A 91 8.87 -11.88 -16.39
CA THR A 91 7.72 -11.77 -15.49
C THR A 91 7.01 -10.42 -15.65
N LEU A 92 7.75 -9.36 -15.95
CA LEU A 92 7.22 -8.00 -16.12
C LEU A 92 6.56 -7.79 -17.48
N GLU A 93 7.11 -8.36 -18.56
CA GLU A 93 6.45 -8.38 -19.88
C GLU A 93 5.03 -8.94 -19.79
N SER A 94 4.87 -9.99 -18.98
CA SER A 94 3.58 -10.63 -18.77
C SER A 94 2.56 -9.68 -18.12
N MET A 95 2.98 -8.66 -17.39
CA MET A 95 2.07 -7.71 -16.73
C MET A 95 1.53 -6.60 -17.65
N VAL A 96 1.94 -6.53 -18.91
CA VAL A 96 1.48 -5.51 -19.87
C VAL A 96 -0.06 -5.40 -19.97
N PRO A 97 -0.84 -6.50 -20.02
CA PRO A 97 -2.30 -6.43 -20.03
C PRO A 97 -2.89 -5.81 -18.75
N ASP A 98 -2.15 -5.87 -17.64
CA ASP A 98 -2.58 -5.42 -16.32
C ASP A 98 -2.17 -3.95 -16.03
N LEU A 99 -1.55 -3.27 -17.00
CA LEU A 99 -1.10 -1.86 -16.91
C LEU A 99 -2.14 -0.90 -16.32
N PRO A 100 -3.42 -0.90 -16.74
CA PRO A 100 -4.42 -0.01 -16.15
C PRO A 100 -4.62 -0.26 -14.65
N VAL A 101 -4.62 -1.53 -14.23
CA VAL A 101 -4.82 -1.91 -12.83
C VAL A 101 -3.60 -1.57 -11.99
N LEU A 102 -2.39 -1.81 -12.52
CA LEU A 102 -1.13 -1.39 -11.89
C LEU A 102 -1.05 0.13 -11.71
N ARG A 103 -1.49 0.89 -12.71
CA ARG A 103 -1.57 2.36 -12.61
C ARG A 103 -2.54 2.79 -11.52
N MET A 104 -3.69 2.13 -11.41
CA MET A 104 -4.66 2.43 -10.37
C MET A 104 -4.13 2.10 -8.99
N ALA A 105 -3.49 0.95 -8.81
CA ALA A 105 -2.82 0.58 -7.55
C ALA A 105 -1.83 1.66 -7.13
N PHE A 106 -0.87 2.01 -8.00
CA PHE A 106 0.10 3.08 -7.76
C PHE A 106 -0.55 4.41 -7.32
N LEU A 107 -1.63 4.83 -7.99
CA LEU A 107 -2.30 6.09 -7.67
C LEU A 107 -3.05 6.04 -6.34
N ILE A 108 -3.63 4.89 -5.98
CA ILE A 108 -4.31 4.69 -4.70
C ILE A 108 -3.31 4.84 -3.54
N GLU A 109 -2.20 4.09 -3.59
CA GLU A 109 -1.16 4.11 -2.54
C GLU A 109 -0.55 5.51 -2.40
N ARG A 110 -0.31 6.20 -3.53
CA ARG A 110 0.18 7.59 -3.49
C ARG A 110 -0.81 8.51 -2.78
N ASP A 111 -2.09 8.41 -3.10
CA ASP A 111 -3.13 9.23 -2.48
C ASP A 111 -3.24 8.96 -0.97
N PHE A 112 -3.03 7.71 -0.54
CA PHE A 112 -3.04 7.33 0.89
C PHE A 112 -1.80 7.84 1.61
N SER A 113 -0.62 7.64 1.04
CA SER A 113 0.64 8.18 1.58
C SER A 113 0.57 9.70 1.76
N GLU A 114 0.12 10.42 0.73
CA GLU A 114 -0.07 11.88 0.81
C GLU A 114 -1.12 12.29 1.85
N PHE A 115 -2.22 11.54 1.95
CA PHE A 115 -3.24 11.80 2.97
C PHE A 115 -2.65 11.69 4.38
N TYR A 116 -1.91 10.61 4.64
CA TYR A 116 -1.28 10.36 5.94
C TYR A 116 -0.21 11.39 6.28
N GLU A 117 0.64 11.79 5.32
CA GLU A 117 1.63 12.86 5.51
C GLU A 117 0.96 14.17 5.92
N LYS A 118 -0.06 14.61 5.15
CA LYS A 118 -0.80 15.86 5.41
C LYS A 118 -1.54 15.81 6.74
N ALA A 119 -2.03 14.64 7.15
CA ALA A 119 -2.63 14.44 8.46
C ALA A 119 -1.57 14.50 9.57
N ALA A 120 -0.42 13.86 9.39
CA ALA A 120 0.67 13.85 10.36
C ALA A 120 1.26 15.25 10.61
N GLU A 121 1.33 16.11 9.59
CA GLU A 121 1.77 17.51 9.73
C GLU A 121 0.94 18.31 10.74
N LYS A 122 -0.35 18.00 10.82
CA LYS A 122 -1.34 18.68 11.66
C LYS A 122 -1.58 17.97 13.01
N ALA A 123 -0.98 16.79 13.20
CA ALA A 123 -1.07 15.99 14.41
C ALA A 123 0.08 16.31 15.37
N GLU A 124 -0.12 15.92 16.63
CA GLU A 124 0.89 16.02 17.69
C GLU A 124 1.00 14.68 18.43
N GLY A 125 2.06 14.55 19.24
CA GLY A 125 2.28 13.38 20.07
C GLY A 125 2.34 12.07 19.28
N ASP A 126 1.77 11.00 19.84
CA ASP A 126 1.84 9.68 19.22
C ASP A 126 0.92 9.54 18.00
N GLY A 127 -0.14 10.35 17.90
CA GLY A 127 -0.97 10.39 16.68
C GLY A 127 -0.19 10.83 15.45
N LYS A 128 0.74 11.79 15.62
CA LYS A 128 1.67 12.18 14.56
C LYS A 128 2.59 11.03 14.16
N LYS A 129 3.11 10.27 15.12
CA LYS A 129 4.02 9.14 14.86
C LYS A 129 3.29 8.04 14.09
N ALA A 130 2.11 7.63 14.56
CA ALA A 130 1.29 6.62 13.91
C ALA A 130 0.96 6.99 12.45
N LEU A 131 0.54 8.23 12.20
CA LEU A 131 0.25 8.70 10.84
C LEU A 131 1.50 8.75 9.95
N LYS A 132 2.67 9.08 10.49
CA LYS A 132 3.93 8.99 9.73
C LYS A 132 4.27 7.55 9.35
N MET A 133 4.07 6.61 10.26
CA MET A 133 4.36 5.19 9.97
C MET A 133 3.43 4.65 8.88
N LEU A 134 2.14 4.99 8.93
CA LEU A 134 1.19 4.69 7.85
C LEU A 134 1.66 5.32 6.52
N ALA A 135 2.01 6.62 6.52
CA ALA A 135 2.53 7.29 5.33
C ALA A 135 3.75 6.59 4.72
N ASP A 136 4.68 6.14 5.57
CA ASP A 136 5.90 5.45 5.15
C ASP A 136 5.57 4.09 4.53
N TRP A 137 4.63 3.31 5.11
CA TRP A 137 4.21 2.03 4.53
C TRP A 137 3.56 2.19 3.16
N GLU A 138 2.58 3.10 3.06
CA GLU A 138 1.92 3.43 1.78
C GLU A 138 2.92 3.93 0.73
N ARG A 139 3.98 4.64 1.17
CA ARG A 139 5.05 5.10 0.25
C ARG A 139 5.85 3.93 -0.32
N GLU A 140 6.09 2.88 0.45
CA GLU A 140 6.78 1.69 -0.06
C GLU A 140 5.89 0.91 -1.04
N HIS A 141 4.58 0.80 -0.76
CA HIS A 141 3.63 0.22 -1.70
C HIS A 141 3.54 1.02 -3.00
N GLU A 142 3.48 2.36 -2.92
CA GLU A 142 3.49 3.25 -4.08
C GLU A 142 4.71 2.97 -4.96
N ARG A 143 5.91 2.93 -4.36
CA ARG A 143 7.15 2.66 -5.10
C ARG A 143 7.12 1.31 -5.80
N LEU A 144 6.60 0.27 -5.13
CA LEU A 144 6.48 -1.06 -5.71
C LEU A 144 5.61 -1.05 -6.97
N PHE A 145 4.39 -0.52 -6.87
CA PHE A 145 3.46 -0.51 -8.00
C PHE A 145 3.90 0.46 -9.09
N LYS A 146 4.54 1.57 -8.74
CA LYS A 146 5.15 2.46 -9.73
C LYS A 146 6.23 1.73 -10.52
N GLN A 147 7.09 0.96 -9.86
CA GLN A 147 8.12 0.17 -10.55
C GLN A 147 7.51 -0.88 -11.47
N TYR A 148 6.47 -1.61 -11.04
CA TYR A 148 5.77 -2.56 -11.91
C TYR A 148 5.13 -1.87 -13.10
N TYR A 149 4.44 -0.76 -12.88
CA TYR A 149 3.83 0.02 -13.94
C TYR A 149 4.86 0.54 -14.94
N ASP A 150 5.92 1.20 -14.46
CA ASP A 150 6.95 1.79 -15.31
C ASP A 150 7.64 0.72 -16.16
N THR A 151 7.96 -0.44 -15.57
CA THR A 151 8.63 -1.52 -16.30
C THR A 151 7.70 -2.17 -17.32
N ALA A 152 6.47 -2.51 -16.95
CA ALA A 152 5.49 -3.04 -17.90
C ALA A 152 5.17 -2.03 -19.01
N PHE A 153 5.17 -0.73 -18.71
CA PHE A 153 4.90 0.32 -19.67
C PHE A 153 6.07 0.52 -20.64
N GLU A 154 7.31 0.40 -20.17
CA GLU A 154 8.50 0.42 -21.01
C GLU A 154 8.47 -0.75 -22.01
N GLU A 155 8.13 -1.95 -21.56
CA GLU A 155 7.99 -3.12 -22.45
C GLU A 155 6.85 -2.93 -23.45
N TYR A 156 5.67 -2.46 -23.02
CA TYR A 156 4.58 -2.08 -23.92
C TYR A 156 5.02 -1.07 -24.98
N SER A 157 5.82 -0.08 -24.60
CA SER A 157 6.30 0.98 -25.50
C SER A 157 7.29 0.48 -26.55
N ARG A 158 7.97 -0.64 -26.28
CA ARG A 158 8.91 -1.30 -27.21
C ARG A 158 8.25 -2.34 -28.11
N MET A 159 7.01 -2.73 -27.84
CA MET A 159 6.29 -3.71 -28.66
C MET A 159 6.11 -3.18 -30.10
N PRO A 160 6.29 -4.02 -31.12
CA PRO A 160 6.06 -3.64 -32.50
C PRO A 160 4.55 -3.45 -32.73
N TRP A 161 4.11 -2.19 -32.70
CA TRP A 161 2.79 -1.80 -33.16
C TRP A 161 2.75 -1.98 -34.67
N GLY A 162 2.19 -3.10 -35.14
CA GLY A 162 2.06 -3.39 -36.56
C GLY A 162 1.37 -2.23 -37.30
N GLY A 163 2.06 -1.65 -38.28
CA GLY A 163 1.53 -0.71 -39.25
C GLY A 163 0.96 -1.41 -40.48
#